data_AF-A0AAV6ZIW7-F1
#
_entry.id   AF-A0AAV6ZIW7-F1
#
_cell.length_a   1.000
_cell.length_b   1.000
_cell.length_c   1.000
_cell.angle_alpha   90.00
_cell.angle_beta   90.00
_cell.angle_gamma   90.00
#
_symmetry.space_group_name_H-M   'P 1'
#
loop_
_entity.id
_entity.type
_entity.pdbx_description
1 polymer ?
#
loop_
_entity_poly.entity_id
_entity_poly.type
_entity_poly.pdbx_seq_one_letter_code
_entity_poly.pdbx_strand_id
1 'polypeptide(L)'
;MWSEEEMNCLLTAVKEFVLDSLRKENNNEEPVTVPKLRLYVGISWVSIQAKVRTRSWTHCKLKWFSLIYKRMNHYKVPTVKPLRYWFDIKLINWFYDNKLEEFGDVDWTALSLHLGNVPNIISQRCFLELKRKVPNYKELRLCGKFLLHRPVLHCMESWRK
;
A
#
# COMPACT_ATOMS: atom_id res chain seq x y z
N MET A 1 -14.77 -18.55 -4.51
CA MET A 1 -13.63 -18.76 -5.42
C MET A 1 -13.83 -17.89 -6.65
N TRP A 2 -12.77 -17.33 -7.25
CA TRP A 2 -12.88 -16.56 -8.52
C TRP A 2 -12.64 -17.51 -9.68
N SER A 3 -13.51 -17.50 -10.71
CA SER A 3 -13.25 -18.23 -11.95
C SER A 3 -12.20 -17.51 -12.81
N GLU A 4 -11.68 -18.19 -13.83
CA GLU A 4 -10.74 -17.60 -14.77
C GLU A 4 -11.39 -16.47 -15.59
N GLU A 5 -12.63 -16.68 -16.02
CA GLU A 5 -13.44 -15.69 -16.74
C GLU A 5 -13.68 -14.44 -15.90
N GLU A 6 -14.03 -14.61 -14.62
CA GLU A 6 -14.20 -13.50 -13.68
C GLU A 6 -12.89 -12.72 -13.49
N MET A 7 -11.76 -13.43 -13.40
CA MET A 7 -10.45 -12.78 -13.29
C MET A 7 -10.09 -12.01 -14.56
N ASN A 8 -10.30 -12.58 -15.74
CA ASN A 8 -10.03 -11.91 -17.01
C ASN A 8 -10.93 -10.68 -17.19
N CYS A 9 -12.22 -10.77 -16.84
CA CYS A 9 -13.11 -9.62 -16.83
C CYS A 9 -12.62 -8.51 -15.89
N LEU A 10 -12.18 -8.85 -14.67
CA LEU A 10 -11.62 -7.87 -13.73
C LEU A 10 -10.36 -7.20 -14.30
N LEU A 11 -9.43 -7.97 -14.86
CA LEU A 11 -8.18 -7.45 -15.43
C LEU A 11 -8.46 -6.49 -16.58
N THR A 12 -9.34 -6.88 -17.51
CA THR A 12 -9.72 -6.06 -18.68
C THR A 12 -10.45 -4.80 -18.24
N ALA A 13 -11.43 -4.91 -17.34
CA ALA A 13 -12.19 -3.76 -16.85
C ALA A 13 -11.29 -2.70 -16.20
N VAL A 14 -10.32 -3.13 -15.38
CA VAL A 14 -9.37 -2.20 -14.75
C VAL A 14 -8.37 -1.63 -15.76
N LYS A 15 -7.86 -2.46 -16.69
CA LYS A 15 -6.96 -1.99 -17.76
C LYS A 15 -7.61 -0.87 -18.57
N GLU A 16 -8.82 -1.10 -19.07
CA GLU A 16 -9.58 -0.11 -19.85
C GLU A 16 -9.81 1.17 -19.05
N PHE A 17 -10.26 1.05 -17.79
CA PHE A 17 -10.51 2.22 -16.95
C PHE A 17 -9.25 3.08 -16.77
N VAL A 18 -8.10 2.45 -16.48
CA VAL A 18 -6.83 3.16 -16.29
C VAL A 18 -6.37 3.81 -17.58
N LEU A 19 -6.42 3.10 -18.71
CA LEU A 19 -6.03 3.65 -20.01
C LEU A 19 -6.93 4.81 -20.44
N ASP A 20 -8.24 4.67 -20.29
CA ASP A 20 -9.20 5.74 -20.62
C ASP A 20 -8.98 6.98 -19.74
N SER A 21 -8.68 6.78 -18.46
CA SER A 21 -8.36 7.90 -17.56
C SER A 21 -7.08 8.63 -17.98
N LEU A 22 -6.07 7.91 -18.47
CA LEU A 22 -4.79 8.48 -18.89
C LEU A 22 -4.92 9.18 -20.24
N ARG A 23 -5.66 8.60 -21.19
CA ARG A 23 -5.97 9.23 -22.48
C ARG A 23 -6.65 10.58 -22.28
N LYS A 24 -7.65 10.64 -21.38
CA LYS A 24 -8.35 11.89 -21.06
C LYS A 24 -7.43 12.97 -20.49
N GLU A 25 -6.42 12.57 -19.72
CA GLU A 25 -5.41 13.50 -19.17
C GLU A 25 -4.38 13.94 -20.22
N ASN A 26 -4.08 13.07 -21.19
CA ASN A 26 -3.09 13.31 -22.25
C ASN A 26 -3.73 13.71 -23.60
N ASN A 27 -4.84 14.47 -23.59
CA ASN A 27 -5.49 14.95 -24.82
C ASN A 27 -5.81 13.87 -25.87
N ASN A 28 -6.21 12.68 -25.42
CA ASN A 28 -6.48 11.47 -26.21
C ASN A 28 -5.27 10.78 -26.87
N GLU A 29 -4.04 11.12 -26.47
CA GLU A 29 -2.85 10.37 -26.88
C GLU A 29 -2.73 9.03 -26.13
N GLU A 30 -2.21 8.02 -26.82
CA GLU A 30 -2.02 6.69 -26.22
C GLU A 30 -0.87 6.72 -25.20
N PRO A 31 -1.11 6.35 -23.93
CA PRO A 31 -0.06 6.38 -22.92
C PRO A 31 0.98 5.28 -23.18
N VAL A 32 2.24 5.68 -23.40
CA VAL A 32 3.38 4.76 -23.58
C VAL A 32 3.71 3.99 -22.30
N THR A 33 3.48 4.60 -21.14
CA THR A 33 3.68 3.97 -19.83
C THR A 33 2.55 4.31 -18.86
N VAL A 34 2.27 3.41 -17.91
CA VAL A 34 1.26 3.60 -16.87
C VAL A 34 1.96 3.80 -15.53
N PRO A 35 1.83 4.97 -14.88
CA PRO A 35 2.39 5.19 -13.56
C PRO A 35 1.84 4.19 -12.53
N LYS A 36 2.72 3.61 -11.73
CA LYS A 36 2.38 2.59 -10.71
C LYS A 36 1.21 3.02 -9.80
N LEU A 37 1.17 4.30 -9.43
CA LEU A 37 0.13 4.93 -8.60
C LEU A 37 -1.28 4.79 -9.21
N ARG A 38 -1.40 4.90 -10.53
CA ARG A 38 -2.67 4.81 -11.27
C ARG A 38 -3.29 3.42 -11.25
N LEU A 39 -2.51 2.41 -10.87
CA LEU A 39 -3.01 1.04 -10.71
C LEU A 39 -3.82 0.87 -9.42
N TYR A 40 -3.80 1.82 -8.49
CA TYR A 40 -4.54 1.69 -7.23
C TYR A 40 -5.17 2.99 -6.69
N VAL A 41 -4.78 4.16 -7.22
CA VAL A 41 -5.38 5.46 -6.90
C VAL A 41 -6.31 5.89 -8.03
N GLY A 42 -7.44 6.51 -7.69
CA GLY A 42 -8.38 7.09 -8.66
C GLY A 42 -9.28 6.08 -9.39
N ILE A 43 -9.21 4.79 -9.07
CA ILE A 43 -10.07 3.77 -9.69
C ILE A 43 -11.50 3.83 -9.12
N SER A 44 -12.48 4.04 -10.00
CA SER A 44 -13.90 3.92 -9.66
C SER A 44 -14.32 2.44 -9.60
N TRP A 45 -14.26 1.86 -8.41
CA TRP A 45 -14.63 0.45 -8.20
C TRP A 45 -16.09 0.14 -8.51
N VAL A 46 -16.97 1.14 -8.42
CA VAL A 46 -18.37 1.03 -8.86
C VAL A 46 -18.46 0.85 -10.37
N SER A 47 -17.68 1.60 -11.15
CA SER A 47 -17.60 1.43 -12.61
C SER A 47 -16.99 0.08 -13.00
N ILE A 48 -15.97 -0.38 -12.27
CA ILE A 48 -15.39 -1.72 -12.48
C ILE A 48 -16.41 -2.81 -12.18
N GLN A 49 -17.14 -2.70 -11.08
CA GLN A 49 -18.21 -3.65 -10.72
C GLN A 49 -19.26 -3.72 -11.83
N ALA A 50 -19.69 -2.59 -12.39
CA ALA A 50 -20.67 -2.56 -13.48
C ALA A 50 -20.22 -3.35 -14.72
N LYS A 51 -18.91 -3.41 -14.99
CA LYS A 51 -18.33 -4.24 -16.05
C LYS A 51 -18.21 -5.72 -15.66
N VAL A 52 -17.75 -6.01 -14.44
CA VAL A 52 -17.54 -7.40 -13.97
C VAL A 52 -18.87 -8.12 -13.71
N ARG A 53 -19.90 -7.40 -13.25
CA ARG A 53 -21.30 -7.83 -12.98
C ARG A 53 -21.49 -8.93 -11.93
N THR A 54 -20.61 -9.92 -11.86
CA THR A 54 -20.73 -11.11 -11.01
C THR A 54 -20.30 -10.87 -9.56
N ARG A 55 -19.63 -9.75 -9.28
CA ARG A 55 -19.06 -9.42 -7.96
C ARG A 55 -19.37 -7.99 -7.59
N SER A 56 -19.55 -7.73 -6.29
CA SER A 56 -19.64 -6.38 -5.73
C SER A 56 -18.33 -5.60 -5.89
N TRP A 57 -18.38 -4.27 -5.90
CA TRP A 57 -17.21 -3.41 -6.02
C TRP A 57 -16.13 -3.70 -4.95
N THR A 58 -16.52 -4.03 -3.71
CA THR A 58 -15.58 -4.35 -2.61
C THR A 58 -14.76 -5.61 -2.92
N HIS A 59 -15.42 -6.65 -3.42
CA HIS A 59 -14.76 -7.89 -3.85
C HIS A 59 -13.80 -7.66 -5.03
N CYS A 60 -14.20 -6.85 -6.02
CA CYS A 60 -13.33 -6.47 -7.14
C CYS A 60 -12.08 -5.73 -6.64
N LYS A 61 -12.27 -4.73 -5.76
CA LYS A 61 -11.19 -3.94 -5.15
C LYS A 61 -10.19 -4.83 -4.40
N LEU A 62 -10.69 -5.69 -3.50
CA LEU A 62 -9.83 -6.59 -2.71
C LEU A 62 -9.07 -7.58 -3.59
N LYS A 63 -9.73 -8.17 -4.60
CA LYS A 63 -9.09 -9.09 -5.54
C LYS A 63 -8.00 -8.40 -6.35
N TRP A 64 -8.29 -7.22 -6.89
CA TRP A 64 -7.31 -6.44 -7.64
C TRP A 64 -6.10 -6.06 -6.79
N PHE A 65 -6.32 -5.61 -5.55
CA PHE A 65 -5.22 -5.34 -4.62
C PHE A 65 -4.39 -6.58 -4.32
N SER A 66 -5.00 -7.76 -4.21
CA SER A 66 -4.25 -9.01 -4.05
C SER A 66 -3.38 -9.34 -5.28
N LEU A 67 -3.88 -9.10 -6.49
CA LEU A 67 -3.13 -9.32 -7.74
C LEU A 67 -1.97 -8.33 -7.88
N ILE A 68 -2.25 -7.04 -7.64
CA ILE A 68 -1.23 -6.00 -7.60
C ILE A 68 -0.20 -6.30 -6.54
N TYR A 69 -0.61 -6.71 -5.34
CA TYR A 69 0.29 -7.12 -4.27
C TYR A 69 1.22 -8.22 -4.77
N LYS A 70 0.71 -9.30 -5.37
CA LYS A 70 1.56 -10.38 -5.90
C LYS A 70 2.53 -9.90 -6.99
N ARG A 71 2.07 -9.11 -7.96
CA ARG A 71 2.93 -8.61 -9.06
C ARG A 71 3.95 -7.57 -8.59
N MET A 72 3.53 -6.61 -7.77
CA MET A 72 4.42 -5.60 -7.21
C MET A 72 5.41 -6.22 -6.22
N ASN A 73 5.06 -7.32 -5.56
CA ASN A 73 5.96 -8.04 -4.65
C ASN A 73 6.92 -9.01 -5.33
N HIS A 74 6.93 -9.11 -6.66
CA HIS A 74 8.17 -9.53 -7.34
C HIS A 74 9.29 -8.50 -7.09
N TYR A 75 8.95 -7.25 -6.79
CA TYR A 75 9.77 -6.33 -6.00
C TYR A 75 9.34 -6.41 -4.54
N LYS A 76 9.72 -7.51 -3.90
CA LYS A 76 9.79 -7.73 -2.44
C LYS A 76 8.88 -6.80 -1.63
N VAL A 77 7.63 -7.21 -1.32
CA VAL A 77 7.23 -7.02 0.07
C VAL A 77 8.36 -7.63 0.87
N PRO A 78 8.87 -6.96 1.90
CA PRO A 78 10.02 -7.48 2.60
C PRO A 78 9.75 -8.80 3.32
N THR A 79 9.74 -9.90 2.59
CA THR A 79 9.77 -11.26 3.11
C THR A 79 11.19 -11.56 3.61
N VAL A 80 12.19 -10.90 3.02
CA VAL A 80 13.55 -10.85 3.55
C VAL A 80 13.57 -9.85 4.71
N LYS A 81 13.83 -10.36 5.92
CA LYS A 81 13.88 -9.58 7.18
C LYS A 81 14.53 -8.19 7.07
N PRO A 82 15.68 -7.99 6.37
CA PRO A 82 16.33 -6.69 6.23
C PRO A 82 15.46 -5.59 5.61
N LEU A 83 14.76 -5.90 4.53
CA LEU A 83 13.90 -4.94 3.86
C LEU A 83 12.68 -4.59 4.74
N ARG A 84 12.29 -5.49 5.66
CA ARG A 84 11.11 -5.33 6.51
C ARG A 84 11.40 -4.33 7.59
N TYR A 85 12.57 -4.48 8.20
CA TYR A 85 13.09 -3.52 9.14
C TYR A 85 13.28 -2.14 8.49
N TRP A 86 13.83 -2.07 7.27
CA TRP A 86 13.93 -0.80 6.54
C TRP A 86 12.56 -0.13 6.37
N PHE A 87 11.54 -0.89 5.96
CA PHE A 87 10.18 -0.38 5.76
C PHE A 87 9.54 0.06 7.09
N ASP A 88 9.66 -0.76 8.13
CA ASP A 88 9.15 -0.45 9.47
C ASP A 88 9.85 0.80 10.05
N ILE A 89 11.17 0.98 9.85
CA ILE A 89 11.92 2.18 10.25
C ILE A 89 11.42 3.42 9.52
N LYS A 90 11.24 3.34 8.19
CA LYS A 90 10.71 4.46 7.39
C LYS A 90 9.32 4.89 7.85
N LEU A 91 8.49 3.92 8.20
CA LEU A 91 7.13 4.14 8.68
C LEU A 91 7.13 4.80 10.08
N ILE A 92 8.00 4.36 10.99
CA ILE A 92 8.20 4.98 12.32
C ILE A 92 8.70 6.43 12.18
N ASN A 93 9.74 6.65 11.36
CA ASN A 93 10.32 7.97 11.17
C ASN A 93 9.28 8.94 10.60
N TRP A 94 8.49 8.50 9.61
CA TRP A 94 7.46 9.35 9.04
C TRP A 94 6.39 9.74 10.07
N PHE A 95 5.94 8.82 10.93
CA PHE A 95 5.00 9.16 12.00
C PHE A 95 5.59 10.14 13.02
N TYR A 96 6.87 9.97 13.37
CA TYR A 96 7.58 10.87 14.27
C TYR A 96 7.72 12.28 13.66
N ASP A 97 8.18 12.37 12.42
CA ASP A 97 8.42 13.63 11.72
C ASP A 97 7.11 14.43 11.51
N ASN A 98 6.00 13.73 11.28
CA ASN A 98 4.67 14.34 11.12
C ASN A 98 3.93 14.54 12.45
N LYS A 99 4.56 14.24 13.60
CA LYS A 99 4.02 14.45 14.95
C LYS A 99 2.61 13.90 15.13
N LEU A 100 2.35 12.74 14.54
CA LEU A 100 1.02 12.15 14.55
C LEU A 100 0.72 11.61 15.95
N GLU A 101 -0.41 12.01 16.53
CA GLU A 101 -0.82 11.54 17.84
C GLU A 101 -1.69 10.28 17.72
N GLU A 102 -2.59 10.25 16.73
CA GLU A 102 -3.54 9.16 16.52
C GLU A 102 -3.54 8.60 15.09
N PHE A 103 -4.11 7.39 14.94
CA PHE A 103 -4.21 6.69 13.66
C PHE A 103 -5.14 7.40 12.66
N GLY A 104 -6.15 8.12 13.17
CA GLY A 104 -7.08 8.89 12.35
C GLY A 104 -6.39 10.01 11.57
N ASP A 105 -5.25 10.50 12.07
CA ASP A 105 -4.53 11.65 11.52
C ASP A 105 -3.56 11.28 10.39
N VAL A 106 -3.41 9.98 10.11
CA VAL A 106 -2.45 9.50 9.12
C VAL A 106 -2.93 9.84 7.71
N ASP A 107 -2.22 10.75 7.04
CA ASP A 107 -2.32 10.90 5.58
C ASP A 107 -1.64 9.70 4.89
N TRP A 108 -2.44 8.67 4.64
CA TRP A 108 -1.99 7.45 3.97
C TRP A 108 -1.48 7.69 2.55
N THR A 109 -1.93 8.74 1.89
CA THR A 109 -1.51 9.09 0.52
C THR A 109 -0.11 9.69 0.54
N ALA A 110 0.14 10.65 1.43
CA ALA A 110 1.47 11.22 1.64
C ALA A 110 2.48 10.17 2.11
N LEU A 111 2.09 9.29 3.03
CA LEU A 111 2.91 8.17 3.47
C LEU A 111 3.23 7.19 2.33
N SER A 112 2.23 6.84 1.50
CA SER A 112 2.42 5.98 0.31
C SER A 112 3.47 6.55 -0.64
N LEU A 113 3.41 7.85 -0.90
CA LEU A 113 4.38 8.55 -1.74
C LEU A 113 5.78 8.51 -1.13
N HIS A 114 5.89 8.83 0.17
CA HIS A 114 7.16 8.79 0.91
C HIS A 114 7.83 7.40 0.92
N LEU A 115 7.02 6.34 0.98
CA LEU A 115 7.48 4.95 0.97
C LEU A 115 7.77 4.40 -0.44
N GLY A 116 7.76 5.25 -1.48
CA GLY A 116 8.08 4.84 -2.85
C GLY A 116 6.87 4.33 -3.64
N ASN A 117 5.73 5.02 -3.53
CA ASN A 117 4.47 4.67 -4.20
C ASN A 117 4.01 3.25 -3.86
N VAL A 118 3.93 2.97 -2.56
CA VAL A 118 3.44 1.71 -2.01
C VAL A 118 1.95 1.85 -1.69
N PRO A 119 1.07 1.00 -2.22
CA PRO A 119 -0.36 1.09 -1.98
C PRO A 119 -0.72 1.25 -0.49
N ASN A 120 -1.64 2.18 -0.18
CA ASN A 120 -2.03 2.51 1.20
C ASN A 120 -2.38 1.28 2.05
N ILE A 121 -3.04 0.27 1.45
CA ILE A 121 -3.39 -0.98 2.14
C ILE A 121 -2.17 -1.78 2.62
N ILE A 122 -1.04 -1.67 1.91
CA ILE A 122 0.23 -2.29 2.31
C ILE A 122 0.83 -1.51 3.47
N SER A 123 0.87 -0.18 3.39
CA SER A 123 1.35 0.68 4.48
C SER A 123 0.54 0.47 5.76
N GLN A 124 -0.79 0.41 5.65
CA GLN A 124 -1.71 0.10 6.75
C GLN A 124 -1.45 -1.29 7.34
N ARG A 125 -1.31 -2.32 6.49
CA ARG A 125 -1.03 -3.68 6.96
C ARG A 125 0.33 -3.76 7.66
N CYS A 126 1.37 -3.16 7.08
CA CYS A 126 2.69 -3.11 7.69
C CYS A 126 2.66 -2.42 9.05
N PHE A 127 1.95 -1.30 9.14
CA PHE A 127 1.73 -0.60 10.40
C PHE A 127 1.00 -1.46 11.44
N LEU A 128 -0.11 -2.12 11.08
CA LEU A 128 -0.85 -2.98 12.00
C LEU A 128 0.03 -4.12 12.54
N GLU A 129 0.85 -4.72 11.69
CA GLU A 129 1.82 -5.74 12.09
C GLU A 129 2.94 -5.18 12.98
N LEU A 130 3.40 -3.96 12.72
CA LEU A 130 4.37 -3.27 13.57
C LEU A 130 3.76 -2.96 14.94
N LYS A 131 2.54 -2.43 14.98
CA LYS A 131 1.78 -2.09 16.18
C LYS A 131 1.59 -3.29 17.10
N ARG A 132 1.38 -4.49 16.54
CA ARG A 132 1.33 -5.75 17.31
C ARG A 132 2.63 -6.14 18.00
N LYS A 133 3.77 -5.71 17.47
CA LYS A 133 5.11 -6.03 18.02
C LYS A 133 5.54 -5.04 19.10
N VAL A 134 4.88 -3.90 19.23
CA VAL A 134 5.18 -2.88 20.24
C VAL A 134 4.42 -3.22 21.53
N PRO A 135 5.13 -3.52 22.64
CA PRO A 135 4.50 -3.76 23.93
C PRO A 135 3.71 -2.52 24.38
N ASN A 136 2.55 -2.71 25.01
CA ASN A 136 1.72 -1.65 25.56
C ASN A 136 1.36 -0.52 24.58
N TYR A 137 1.27 -0.81 23.27
CA TYR A 137 0.98 0.20 22.23
C TYR A 137 -0.28 1.04 22.51
N LYS A 138 -1.27 0.50 23.23
CA LYS A 138 -2.53 1.20 23.54
C LYS A 138 -2.32 2.39 24.47
N GLU A 139 -1.24 2.38 25.23
CA GLU A 139 -0.85 3.42 26.18
C GLU A 139 0.19 4.39 25.56
N LEU A 140 0.64 4.10 24.32
CA LEU A 140 1.65 4.86 23.61
C LEU A 140 1.01 5.69 22.50
N ARG A 141 1.29 6.99 22.48
CA ARG A 141 1.00 7.87 21.34
C ARG A 141 1.88 7.50 20.15
N LEU A 142 1.41 7.73 18.91
CA LEU A 142 2.20 7.45 17.71
C LEU A 142 3.47 8.30 17.61
N CYS A 143 3.48 9.52 18.16
CA CYS A 143 4.66 10.36 18.31
C CYS A 143 5.28 10.31 19.73
N GLY A 144 4.77 9.43 20.61
CA GLY A 144 5.34 9.22 21.93
C GLY A 144 6.74 8.61 21.81
N LYS A 145 7.59 8.80 22.83
CA LYS A 145 8.88 8.10 22.90
C LYS A 145 8.60 6.59 22.91
N PHE A 146 8.68 5.94 21.75
CA PHE A 146 8.80 4.50 21.69
C PHE A 146 10.09 4.18 22.44
N LEU A 147 9.99 3.58 23.62
CA LEU A 147 11.12 2.88 24.20
C LEU A 147 11.42 1.73 23.24
N LEU A 148 12.23 2.02 22.22
CA LEU A 148 12.80 1.03 21.32
C LEU A 148 13.63 0.11 22.20
N HIS A 149 13.02 -0.99 22.63
CA HIS A 149 13.68 -1.97 23.45
C HIS A 149 14.93 -2.47 22.70
N ARG A 150 15.99 -2.81 23.46
CA ARG A 150 17.34 -3.22 22.99
C ARG A 150 17.42 -4.03 21.68
N PRO A 151 16.51 -4.97 21.36
CA PRO A 151 16.60 -5.74 20.12
C PRO A 151 16.49 -4.89 18.84
N VAL A 152 15.75 -3.77 18.87
CA VAL A 152 15.59 -2.90 17.69
C VAL A 152 16.83 -2.04 17.48
N LEU A 153 17.43 -1.53 18.57
CA LEU A 153 18.68 -0.76 18.52
C LEU A 153 19.87 -1.61 18.04
N HIS A 154 19.98 -2.86 18.50
CA HIS A 154 21.05 -3.77 18.08
C HIS A 154 20.98 -4.11 16.58
N CYS A 155 19.78 -4.08 15.98
CA CYS A 155 19.62 -4.27 14.53
C CYS A 155 19.98 -3.01 13.73
N MET A 156 19.85 -1.83 14.33
CA MET A 156 20.24 -0.55 13.70
C MET A 156 21.75 -0.28 13.82
N GLU A 157 22.39 -0.68 14.92
CA GLU A 157 23.83 -0.52 15.13
C GLU A 157 24.67 -1.50 14.29
N SER A 158 24.17 -2.70 13.99
CA SER A 158 24.86 -3.67 13.12
C SER A 158 24.89 -3.29 11.64
N TRP A 159 24.13 -2.28 11.23
CA TRP A 159 24.06 -1.77 9.85
C TRP A 159 24.93 -0.53 9.59
N ARG A 160 25.65 -0.05 10.62
CA ARG A 160 26.51 1.14 10.54
C ARG A 160 28.01 0.82 10.42
N LYS A 161 28.36 -0.44 10.14
CA LYS A 161 29.72 -0.89 9.81
C LYS A 161 29.77 -1.45 8.41
#